data_AF-A0AAJ4WA60-F1
#
_entry.id   AF-A0AAJ4WA60-F1
#
_cell.length_a   1.000
_cell.length_b   1.000
_cell.length_c   1.000
_cell.angle_alpha   90.00
_cell.angle_beta   90.00
_cell.angle_gamma   90.00
#
_symmetry.space_group_name_H-M   'P 1'
#
loop_
_entity.id
_entity.type
_entity.pdbx_description
1 polymer ?
#
loop_
_entity_poly.entity_id
_entity_poly.type
_entity_poly.pdbx_seq_one_letter_code
_entity_poly.pdbx_strand_id
1 'polypeptide(L)'
;MKSRWILAFAAISGFIFVALGAFGAHGLSNILDMKQMAWLRTGLDYQGLHTLALLALGIAVQFMDNPWFRRSAAFLAVGMLLFSGSLYWLALTSMTIWPYITPLGGFCFLIGWALLLVGALQRNKKV
;
A
#
# COMPACT_ATOMS: atom_id res chain seq x y z
N MET A 1 -0.62 -9.64 -12.51
CA MET A 1 0.64 -8.88 -12.54
C MET A 1 1.81 -9.85 -12.56
N LYS A 2 2.85 -9.61 -13.38
CA LYS A 2 4.11 -10.40 -13.31
C LYS A 2 4.90 -10.01 -12.05
N SER A 3 5.67 -10.94 -11.47
CA SER A 3 6.45 -10.69 -10.24
C SER A 3 7.31 -9.43 -10.33
N ARG A 4 8.04 -9.21 -11.44
CA ARG A 4 8.86 -8.00 -11.64
C ARG A 4 8.12 -6.67 -11.43
N TRP A 5 6.85 -6.60 -11.79
CA TRP A 5 6.04 -5.39 -11.63
C TRP A 5 5.59 -5.21 -10.18
N ILE A 6 5.32 -6.30 -9.47
CA ILE A 6 5.00 -6.27 -8.04
C ILE A 6 6.21 -5.76 -7.26
N LEU A 7 7.40 -6.28 -7.55
CA LEU A 7 8.65 -5.85 -6.92
C LEU A 7 9.02 -4.41 -7.25
N ALA A 8 8.88 -3.99 -8.52
CA ALA A 8 9.10 -2.60 -8.91
C ALA A 8 8.16 -1.64 -8.15
N PHE A 9 6.88 -1.99 -8.02
CA PHE A 9 5.93 -1.19 -7.25
C PHE A 9 6.30 -1.16 -5.77
N ALA A 10 6.67 -2.30 -5.17
CA ALA A 10 7.12 -2.36 -3.77
C ALA A 10 8.36 -1.50 -3.54
N ALA A 11 9.33 -1.50 -4.47
CA ALA A 11 10.53 -0.67 -4.37
C ALA A 11 10.21 0.82 -4.45
N ILE A 12 9.37 1.24 -5.42
CA ILE A 12 8.93 2.64 -5.54
C ILE A 12 8.16 3.07 -4.29
N SER A 13 7.25 2.21 -3.81
CA SER A 13 6.47 2.46 -2.60
C SER A 13 7.37 2.58 -1.36
N GLY A 14 8.36 1.71 -1.20
CA GLY A 14 9.33 1.78 -0.10
C GLY A 14 10.18 3.05 -0.15
N PHE A 15 10.62 3.44 -1.35
CA PHE A 15 11.33 4.70 -1.54
C PHE A 15 10.50 5.91 -1.11
N ILE A 16 9.24 6.00 -1.55
CA ILE A 16 8.32 7.09 -1.17
C ILE A 16 8.06 7.08 0.33
N PHE A 17 7.87 5.90 0.93
CA PHE A 17 7.63 5.76 2.38
C PHE A 17 8.80 6.32 3.19
N VAL A 18 10.03 5.94 2.84
CA VAL A 18 11.24 6.45 3.51
C VAL A 18 11.40 7.95 3.28
N ALA A 19 11.23 8.42 2.04
CA ALA A 19 11.35 9.84 1.72
C ALA A 19 10.33 10.68 2.52
N LEU A 20 9.04 10.39 2.39
CA LEU A 20 8.00 11.12 3.10
C LEU A 20 8.08 10.95 4.63
N GLY A 21 8.53 9.80 5.14
CA GLY A 21 8.76 9.59 6.56
C GLY A 21 9.89 10.47 7.11
N ALA A 22 11.04 10.50 6.43
CA ALA A 22 12.18 11.30 6.85
C ALA A 22 11.90 12.81 6.73
N PHE A 23 11.38 13.26 5.57
CA PHE A 23 10.97 14.65 5.36
C PHE A 23 9.81 15.04 6.30
N GLY A 24 8.85 14.14 6.53
CA GLY A 24 7.75 14.34 7.46
C GLY A 24 8.21 14.63 8.89
N ALA A 25 9.16 13.83 9.39
CA ALA A 25 9.67 13.97 10.75
C ALA A 25 10.56 15.21 10.96
N HIS A 26 11.40 15.55 9.98
CA HIS A 26 12.43 16.59 10.15
C HIS A 26 12.10 17.91 9.46
N GLY A 27 11.45 17.86 8.29
CA GLY A 27 11.19 19.02 7.44
C GLY A 27 9.77 19.58 7.56
N LEU A 28 8.76 18.71 7.71
CA LEU A 28 7.34 19.13 7.71
C LEU A 28 6.73 19.26 9.11
N SER A 29 7.36 18.74 10.15
CA SER A 29 6.80 18.70 11.52
C SER A 29 6.53 20.08 12.14
N ASN A 30 7.24 21.11 11.71
CA ASN A 30 7.03 22.51 12.13
C ASN A 30 6.15 23.31 11.16
N ILE A 31 5.77 22.72 10.02
CA ILE A 31 4.99 23.38 8.95
C ILE A 31 3.53 22.92 8.99
N LEU A 32 3.33 21.61 9.16
CA LEU A 32 2.01 20.99 9.18
C LEU A 32 1.39 21.07 10.57
N ASP A 33 0.09 21.33 10.62
CA ASP A 33 -0.66 21.27 11.86
C ASP A 33 -0.81 19.83 12.40
N MET A 34 -1.36 19.70 13.61
CA MET A 34 -1.52 18.40 14.27
C MET A 34 -2.39 17.43 13.45
N LYS A 35 -3.40 17.92 12.73
CA LYS A 35 -4.33 17.11 11.95
C LYS A 35 -3.68 16.63 10.65
N GLN A 36 -2.97 17.53 9.96
CA GLN A 36 -2.18 17.20 8.77
C GLN A 36 -1.08 16.18 9.09
N MET A 37 -0.38 16.36 10.21
CA MET A 37 0.61 15.39 10.68
C MET A 37 -0.03 14.03 11.00
N ALA A 38 -1.23 14.00 11.58
CA ALA A 38 -1.95 12.75 11.84
C ALA A 38 -2.35 12.02 10.54
N TRP A 39 -2.77 12.76 9.50
CA TRP A 39 -3.04 12.18 8.18
C TRP A 39 -1.78 11.62 7.53
N LEU A 40 -0.67 12.38 7.55
CA LEU A 40 0.60 11.94 7.00
C LEU A 40 1.08 10.64 7.67
N ARG A 41 1.05 10.59 9.01
CA ARG A 41 1.44 9.40 9.79
C ARG A 41 0.56 8.20 9.47
N THR A 42 -0.76 8.35 9.49
CA THR A 42 -1.68 7.27 9.13
C THR A 42 -1.44 6.76 7.70
N GLY A 43 -1.21 7.67 6.74
CA GLY A 43 -0.89 7.28 5.37
C GLY A 43 0.42 6.49 5.26
N LEU A 44 1.45 6.92 5.99
CA LEU A 44 2.75 6.26 6.06
C LEU A 44 2.64 4.87 6.68
N ASP A 45 1.97 4.73 7.82
CA ASP A 45 1.83 3.46 8.54
C ASP A 45 1.17 2.39 7.65
N TYR A 46 0.08 2.75 6.96
CA TYR A 46 -0.60 1.83 6.04
C TYR A 46 0.25 1.52 4.80
N GLN A 47 0.94 2.52 4.24
CA GLN A 47 1.84 2.30 3.12
C GLN A 47 2.96 1.33 3.50
N GLY A 48 3.70 1.60 4.59
CA GLY A 48 4.83 0.78 5.01
C GLY A 48 4.46 -0.69 5.21
N LEU A 49 3.34 -0.95 5.91
CA LEU A 49 2.86 -2.32 6.11
C LEU A 49 2.56 -3.02 4.78
N HIS A 50 1.90 -2.32 3.85
CA HIS A 50 1.46 -2.89 2.58
C HIS A 50 2.59 -2.96 1.54
N THR A 51 3.61 -2.09 1.64
CA THR A 51 4.87 -2.18 0.89
C THR A 51 5.58 -3.49 1.23
N LEU A 52 5.73 -3.81 2.52
CA LEU A 52 6.37 -5.05 2.95
C LEU A 52 5.56 -6.28 2.52
N ALA A 53 4.24 -6.22 2.62
CA ALA A 53 3.36 -7.27 2.10
C ALA A 53 3.52 -7.48 0.59
N LEU A 54 3.62 -6.40 -0.20
CA LEU A 54 3.88 -6.49 -1.64
C LEU A 54 5.27 -7.04 -1.96
N LEU A 55 6.29 -6.66 -1.19
CA LEU A 55 7.64 -7.20 -1.37
C LEU A 55 7.63 -8.72 -1.17
N ALA A 56 7.01 -9.20 -0.08
CA ALA A 56 6.86 -10.62 0.20
C ALA A 56 6.05 -11.35 -0.89
N LEU A 57 4.92 -10.78 -1.33
CA LEU A 57 4.11 -11.31 -2.43
C LEU A 57 4.88 -11.36 -3.76
N GLY A 58 5.66 -10.32 -4.07
CA GLY A 58 6.48 -10.25 -5.27
C GLY A 58 7.52 -11.36 -5.32
N ILE A 59 8.13 -11.68 -4.18
CA ILE A 59 9.04 -12.81 -4.00
C ILE A 59 8.27 -14.14 -4.12
N ALA A 60 7.15 -14.31 -3.41
CA ALA A 60 6.36 -15.54 -3.42
C ALA A 60 5.87 -15.93 -4.83
N VAL A 61 5.46 -14.95 -5.64
CA VAL A 61 4.99 -15.17 -7.03
C VAL A 61 6.12 -15.67 -7.96
N GLN A 62 7.40 -15.53 -7.59
CA GLN A 62 8.50 -16.14 -8.35
C GLN A 62 8.57 -17.65 -8.19
N PHE A 63 8.22 -18.14 -7.00
CA PHE A 63 8.31 -19.56 -6.66
C PHE A 63 6.96 -20.29 -6.81
N MET A 64 5.87 -19.55 -6.69
CA MET A 64 4.51 -20.09 -6.72
C MET A 64 3.68 -19.36 -7.78
N ASP A 65 3.30 -20.07 -8.83
CA ASP A 65 2.44 -19.53 -9.89
C ASP A 65 0.97 -19.45 -9.46
N ASN A 66 0.69 -18.71 -8.38
CA ASN A 66 -0.64 -18.61 -7.80
C ASN A 66 -1.38 -17.34 -8.30
N PRO A 67 -2.50 -17.47 -9.04
CA PRO A 67 -3.25 -16.31 -9.53
C PRO A 67 -3.83 -15.45 -8.39
N TRP A 68 -4.12 -16.03 -7.22
CA TRP A 68 -4.64 -15.29 -6.07
C TRP A 68 -3.62 -14.36 -5.46
N PHE A 69 -2.35 -14.76 -5.39
CA PHE A 69 -1.26 -13.89 -4.95
C PHE A 69 -1.09 -12.68 -5.87
N ARG A 70 -1.23 -12.89 -7.19
CA ARG A 70 -1.18 -11.78 -8.16
C ARG A 70 -2.35 -10.82 -8.03
N ARG A 71 -3.56 -11.33 -7.73
CA ARG A 71 -4.75 -10.48 -7.51
C ARG A 71 -4.65 -9.75 -6.18
N SER A 72 -4.21 -10.43 -5.12
CA SER A 72 -3.90 -9.82 -3.82
C SER A 72 -2.94 -8.65 -3.98
N ALA A 73 -1.82 -8.85 -4.67
CA ALA A 73 -0.85 -7.79 -4.95
C ALA A 73 -1.45 -6.60 -5.69
N ALA A 74 -2.34 -6.84 -6.67
CA ALA A 74 -3.01 -5.75 -7.38
C ALA A 74 -3.90 -4.92 -6.45
N PHE A 75 -4.71 -5.57 -5.61
CA PHE A 75 -5.60 -4.90 -4.66
C PHE A 75 -4.84 -4.14 -3.57
N LEU A 76 -3.74 -4.70 -3.05
CA LEU A 76 -2.89 -4.00 -2.09
C LEU A 76 -2.20 -2.78 -2.72
N ALA A 77 -1.73 -2.89 -3.98
CA ALA A 77 -1.15 -1.76 -4.70
C ALA A 77 -2.16 -0.62 -4.94
N VAL A 78 -3.37 -0.96 -5.43
CA VAL A 78 -4.45 0.00 -5.62
C VAL A 78 -4.88 0.62 -4.29
N GLY A 79 -4.99 -0.19 -3.24
CA GLY A 79 -5.29 0.28 -1.89
C GLY A 79 -4.28 1.31 -1.40
N MET A 80 -2.98 1.13 -1.66
CA MET A 80 -1.96 2.12 -1.26
C MET A 80 -2.12 3.44 -1.99
N LEU A 81 -2.38 3.41 -3.30
CA LEU A 81 -2.59 4.63 -4.08
C LEU A 81 -3.83 5.40 -3.59
N LEU A 82 -4.92 4.69 -3.32
CA LEU A 82 -6.18 5.29 -2.90
C LEU A 82 -6.20 5.71 -1.43
N PHE A 83 -5.66 4.89 -0.52
CA PHE A 83 -5.69 5.15 0.92
C PHE A 83 -4.55 6.07 1.35
N SER A 84 -3.31 5.64 1.15
CA SER A 84 -2.13 6.42 1.58
C SER A 84 -1.95 7.65 0.71
N GLY A 85 -2.12 7.52 -0.61
CA GLY A 85 -2.00 8.65 -1.54
C GLY A 85 -3.00 9.77 -1.25
N SER A 86 -4.26 9.46 -0.94
CA SER A 86 -5.26 10.47 -0.57
C SER A 86 -4.96 11.14 0.77
N LEU A 87 -4.42 10.40 1.74
CA LEU A 87 -4.00 10.96 3.04
C LEU A 87 -2.80 11.88 2.90
N TYR A 88 -1.84 11.56 2.02
CA TYR A 88 -0.75 12.49 1.71
C TYR A 88 -1.24 13.74 1.02
N TRP A 89 -2.18 13.60 0.07
CA TRP A 89 -2.80 14.75 -0.56
C TRP A 89 -3.49 15.66 0.46
N LEU A 90 -4.31 15.08 1.34
CA LEU A 90 -4.97 15.80 2.44
C LEU A 90 -3.96 16.48 3.36
N ALA A 91 -2.90 15.78 3.75
CA ALA A 91 -1.86 16.34 4.62
C ALA A 91 -1.14 17.53 3.99
N LEU A 92 -0.76 17.42 2.70
CA LEU A 92 0.09 18.42 2.04
C LEU A 92 -0.68 19.60 1.46
N THR A 93 -1.97 19.44 1.14
CA THR A 93 -2.76 20.49 0.47
C THR A 93 -3.89 21.03 1.36
N SER A 94 -4.28 20.31 2.40
CA SER A 94 -5.51 20.55 3.18
C SER A 94 -6.80 20.54 2.35
N MET A 95 -6.74 20.17 1.07
CA MET A 95 -7.89 20.11 0.18
C MET A 95 -8.53 18.73 0.28
N THR A 96 -9.79 18.71 0.70
CA THR A 96 -10.60 17.49 0.68
C THR A 96 -10.91 17.11 -0.77
N ILE A 97 -10.46 15.93 -1.20
CA ILE A 97 -10.99 15.28 -2.41
C ILE A 97 -12.29 14.55 -2.03
N TRP A 98 -12.88 13.85 -2.98
CA TRP A 98 -14.04 12.98 -2.80
C TRP A 98 -13.87 12.08 -1.56
N PRO A 99 -14.73 12.23 -0.52
CA PRO A 99 -14.50 11.67 0.81
C PRO A 99 -14.45 10.13 0.84
N TYR A 100 -14.92 9.48 -0.22
CA TYR A 100 -14.95 8.03 -0.35
C TYR A 100 -13.67 7.41 -0.89
N ILE A 101 -12.67 8.20 -1.32
CA ILE A 101 -11.41 7.66 -1.86
C ILE A 101 -10.64 6.87 -0.79
N THR A 102 -10.46 7.44 0.40
CA THR A 102 -9.73 6.76 1.48
C THR A 102 -10.45 5.47 1.92
N PRO A 103 -11.78 5.48 2.19
CA PRO A 103 -12.53 4.25 2.47
C PRO A 103 -12.43 3.20 1.37
N LEU A 104 -12.48 3.61 0.09
CA LEU A 104 -12.35 2.69 -1.05
C LEU A 104 -10.96 2.02 -1.06
N GLY A 105 -9.90 2.77 -0.76
CA GLY A 105 -8.56 2.22 -0.60
C GLY A 105 -8.47 1.21 0.55
N GLY A 106 -9.13 1.50 1.68
CA GLY A 106 -9.25 0.57 2.81
C GLY A 106 -9.99 -0.72 2.43
N PHE A 107 -11.06 -0.61 1.64
CA PHE A 107 -11.77 -1.77 1.11
C PHE A 107 -10.91 -2.59 0.14
N CYS A 108 -10.11 -1.94 -0.71
CA CYS A 108 -9.11 -2.62 -1.54
C CYS A 108 -8.10 -3.39 -0.70
N PHE A 109 -7.62 -2.83 0.42
CA PHE A 109 -6.74 -3.56 1.34
C PHE A 109 -7.40 -4.81 1.91
N LEU A 110 -8.65 -4.71 2.38
CA LEU A 110 -9.40 -5.86 2.89
C LEU A 110 -9.52 -6.97 1.85
N ILE A 111 -9.87 -6.63 0.61
CA ILE A 111 -9.89 -7.60 -0.50
C ILE A 111 -8.49 -8.19 -0.72
N GLY A 112 -7.45 -7.36 -0.76
CA GLY A 112 -6.07 -7.80 -0.94
C GLY A 112 -5.65 -8.87 0.06
N TRP A 113 -5.93 -8.65 1.35
CA TRP A 113 -5.65 -9.61 2.42
C TRP A 113 -6.52 -10.87 2.34
N ALA A 114 -7.81 -10.73 2.03
CA ALA A 114 -8.70 -11.88 1.84
C ALA A 114 -8.24 -12.77 0.67
N LEU A 115 -7.81 -12.18 -0.44
CA LEU A 115 -7.28 -12.91 -1.59
C LEU A 115 -5.95 -13.61 -1.28
N LEU A 116 -5.10 -13.00 -0.45
CA LEU A 116 -3.88 -13.65 0.05
C LEU A 116 -4.24 -14.89 0.87
N LEU A 117 -5.20 -14.78 1.78
CA LEU A 117 -5.71 -15.91 2.57
C LEU A 117 -6.24 -17.04 1.68
N VAL A 118 -7.08 -16.72 0.69
CA VAL A 118 -7.58 -17.70 -0.29
C VAL A 118 -6.43 -18.38 -1.04
N GLY A 119 -5.45 -17.61 -1.50
CA GLY A 119 -4.28 -18.14 -2.18
C GLY A 119 -3.43 -19.07 -1.30
N ALA A 120 -3.30 -18.75 -0.01
CA ALA A 120 -2.53 -19.54 0.96
C ALA A 120 -3.23 -20.85 1.34
N LEU A 121 -4.56 -20.83 1.41
CA LEU A 121 -5.36 -22.03 1.75
C LEU A 121 -5.63 -22.93 0.55
N GLN A 122 -5.49 -22.44 -0.69
CA GLN A 122 -5.60 -23.29 -1.86
C GLN A 122 -4.43 -24.28 -1.92
N ARG A 123 -4.74 -25.56 -1.82
CA ARG A 123 -3.79 -26.63 -2.12
C ARG A 123 -3.30 -26.46 -3.56
N ASN A 124 -1.98 -26.38 -3.74
CA ASN A 124 -1.36 -26.49 -5.05
C ASN A 124 -1.90 -27.75 -5.73
N LYS A 125 -2.72 -27.60 -6.77
CA LYS A 125 -2.89 -28.67 -7.74
C LYS A 125 -1.53 -28.80 -8.41
N LYS A 126 -0.72 -29.77 -7.95
CA LYS A 126 0.41 -30.24 -8.74
C LYS A 126 -0.17 -30.67 -10.08
N VAL A 127 0.10 -29.89 -11.12
CA VAL A 127 -0.02 -30.34 -12.51
C VAL A 127 1.17 -31.23 -12.79
#